data_AF-A0A2G5D8J7-F1
#
_entry.id   AF-A0A2G5D8J7-F1
#
_cell.length_a   1.000
_cell.length_b   1.000
_cell.length_c   1.000
_cell.angle_alpha   90.00
_cell.angle_beta   90.00
_cell.angle_gamma   90.00
#
_symmetry.space_group_name_H-M   'P 1'
#
loop_
_entity.id
_entity.type
_entity.pdbx_description
1 polymer ?
#
loop_
_entity_poly.entity_id
_entity_poly.type
_entity_poly.pdbx_seq_one_letter_code
_entity_poly.pdbx_strand_id
1 'polypeptide(L)'
;MPPKASKKDAPVERPILGRFSSHLKIGIVGLPNVGKSTLFNTLTKLSIPAENFPFCTVQPNEARVNIPDERFEWLCQFYKPKSEVPAFLEIHDIAGLVKGAHEGQGLGNQFLSHIRAVDGIFHVLRAFEDPEIIHVDDSVDPVRDLEVITEELRLKDIEFMEGKVEDLEKSMKRSNDKQLKLEHECCEKIQAWLKAGKDVRLGDWSAADIVILNTFQLLSAKPIVYLVNMNEKDYQRKKNKFLPKIHAWYVYSFPQFDCLKLHLRLCMLVPVPL
;
A
#
# COMPACT_ATOMS: atom_id res chain seq x y z
N MET A 1 -16.53 -38.68 -37.88
CA MET A 1 -15.54 -37.67 -37.48
C MET A 1 -16.28 -36.64 -36.63
N PRO A 2 -16.08 -36.60 -35.30
CA PRO A 2 -16.80 -35.63 -34.47
C PRO A 2 -16.27 -34.21 -34.74
N PRO A 3 -17.14 -33.19 -34.75
CA PRO A 3 -16.78 -31.84 -35.15
C PRO A 3 -15.84 -31.19 -34.12
N LYS A 4 -14.79 -30.52 -34.60
CA LYS A 4 -13.87 -29.72 -33.79
C LYS A 4 -14.66 -28.61 -33.09
N ALA A 5 -14.85 -28.74 -31.77
CA ALA A 5 -15.34 -27.66 -30.94
C ALA A 5 -14.37 -26.48 -31.05
N SER A 6 -14.88 -25.35 -31.54
CA SER A 6 -14.25 -24.04 -31.46
C SER A 6 -13.90 -23.77 -29.99
N LYS A 7 -12.60 -23.69 -29.68
CA LYS A 7 -12.11 -23.15 -28.41
C LYS A 7 -12.69 -21.75 -28.28
N LYS A 8 -13.71 -21.58 -27.43
CA LYS A 8 -14.13 -20.26 -26.98
C LYS A 8 -12.93 -19.64 -26.28
N ASP A 9 -12.52 -18.46 -26.74
CA ASP A 9 -11.49 -17.65 -26.13
C ASP A 9 -11.79 -17.49 -24.63
N ALA A 10 -11.01 -18.18 -23.80
CA ALA A 10 -10.97 -17.86 -22.39
C ALA A 10 -10.48 -16.41 -22.28
N PRO A 11 -11.15 -15.54 -21.49
CA PRO A 11 -10.67 -14.18 -21.31
C PRO A 11 -9.24 -14.25 -20.79
N VAL A 12 -8.30 -13.70 -21.55
CA VAL A 12 -6.89 -13.62 -21.15
C VAL A 12 -6.86 -12.82 -19.86
N GLU A 13 -6.67 -13.49 -18.72
CA GLU A 13 -6.55 -12.83 -17.42
C GLU A 13 -5.39 -11.85 -17.50
N ARG A 14 -5.70 -10.56 -17.34
CA ARG A 14 -4.67 -9.53 -17.32
C ARG A 14 -3.82 -9.75 -16.06
N PRO A 15 -2.49 -9.81 -16.17
CA PRO A 15 -1.63 -9.94 -15.00
C PRO A 15 -1.88 -8.78 -14.05
N ILE A 16 -1.89 -9.06 -12.75
CA ILE A 16 -2.12 -8.07 -11.71
C ILE A 16 -0.79 -7.39 -11.37
N LEU A 17 -0.85 -6.09 -11.06
CA LEU A 17 0.29 -5.33 -10.56
C LEU A 17 0.59 -5.77 -9.12
N GLY A 18 1.77 -6.33 -8.88
CA GLY A 18 2.16 -6.86 -7.58
C GLY A 18 3.29 -7.89 -7.65
N ARG A 19 3.81 -8.25 -6.48
CA ARG A 19 4.82 -9.29 -6.34
C ARG A 19 4.22 -10.67 -6.58
N PHE A 20 4.93 -11.53 -7.31
CA PHE A 20 4.55 -12.94 -7.45
C PHE A 20 5.00 -13.73 -6.21
N SER A 21 4.21 -13.66 -5.14
CA SER A 21 4.45 -14.34 -3.86
C SER A 21 3.13 -14.62 -3.15
N SER A 22 3.05 -15.74 -2.41
CA SER A 22 1.95 -16.03 -1.48
C SER A 22 2.14 -15.39 -0.10
N HIS A 23 3.34 -14.90 0.20
CA HIS A 23 3.68 -14.22 1.46
C HIS A 23 3.71 -12.72 1.24
N LEU A 24 2.52 -12.12 1.17
CA LEU A 24 2.35 -10.68 0.99
C LEU A 24 2.26 -9.97 2.34
N LYS A 25 2.81 -8.76 2.41
CA LYS A 25 2.90 -7.94 3.62
C LYS A 25 2.25 -6.58 3.40
N ILE A 26 1.66 -6.00 4.44
CA ILE A 26 1.14 -4.62 4.41
C ILE A 26 1.90 -3.74 5.39
N GLY A 27 2.30 -2.55 4.96
CA GLY A 27 3.02 -1.59 5.79
C GLY A 27 2.11 -0.47 6.30
N ILE A 28 2.24 -0.08 7.56
CA ILE A 28 1.55 1.09 8.13
C ILE A 28 2.40 2.33 7.86
N VAL A 29 1.83 3.31 7.15
CA VAL A 29 2.47 4.55 6.72
C VAL A 29 1.64 5.76 7.15
N GLY A 30 2.30 6.87 7.42
CA GLY A 30 1.67 8.12 7.84
C GLY A 30 2.66 9.04 8.54
N LEU A 31 2.31 10.32 8.66
CA LEU A 31 3.14 11.30 9.37
C LEU A 31 3.31 10.94 10.86
N PRO A 32 4.30 11.52 11.56
CA PRO A 32 4.38 11.46 13.02
C PRO A 32 3.04 11.81 13.71
N ASN A 33 2.77 11.20 14.86
CA ASN A 33 1.63 11.53 15.72
C ASN A 33 0.22 11.33 15.12
N VAL A 34 0.07 10.62 14.01
CA VAL A 34 -1.27 10.29 13.43
C VAL A 34 -1.96 9.08 14.08
N GLY A 35 -1.28 8.36 14.98
CA GLY A 35 -1.78 7.15 15.65
C GLY A 35 -1.31 5.81 15.07
N LYS A 36 -0.22 5.80 14.29
CA LYS A 36 0.37 4.55 13.72
C LYS A 36 0.74 3.53 14.79
N SER A 37 1.51 3.94 15.80
CA SER A 37 1.95 3.03 16.86
C SER A 37 0.77 2.53 17.71
N THR A 38 -0.27 3.34 17.90
CA THR A 38 -1.50 2.90 18.58
C THR A 38 -2.24 1.84 17.77
N LEU A 39 -2.37 2.03 16.45
CA LEU A 39 -2.92 1.02 15.53
C LEU A 39 -2.10 -0.26 15.59
N PHE A 40 -0.78 -0.16 15.45
CA PHE A 40 0.10 -1.32 15.49
C PHE A 40 0.00 -2.06 16.82
N ASN A 41 0.09 -1.36 17.96
CA ASN A 41 -0.06 -1.97 19.28
C ASN A 41 -1.42 -2.67 19.47
N THR A 42 -2.48 -2.11 18.90
CA THR A 42 -3.82 -2.74 18.93
C THR A 42 -3.83 -4.03 18.11
N LEU A 43 -3.22 -4.02 16.93
CA LEU A 43 -3.09 -5.19 16.07
C LEU A 43 -2.16 -6.25 16.68
N THR A 44 -1.08 -5.85 17.33
CA THR A 44 -0.13 -6.75 18.01
C THR A 44 -0.77 -7.45 19.22
N LYS A 45 -1.72 -6.80 19.93
CA LYS A 45 -2.53 -7.48 20.96
C LYS A 45 -3.42 -8.59 20.39
N LEU A 46 -3.80 -8.46 19.12
CA LEU A 46 -4.57 -9.48 18.37
C LEU A 46 -3.64 -10.44 17.61
N SER A 47 -2.32 -10.28 17.74
CA SER A 47 -1.38 -11.06 16.94
C SER A 47 -1.20 -12.47 17.46
N ILE A 48 -0.87 -13.36 16.53
CA ILE A 48 -0.59 -14.76 16.81
C ILE A 48 0.78 -14.85 17.51
N PRO A 49 0.92 -15.60 18.62
CA PRO A 49 2.21 -15.85 19.25
C PRO A 49 3.21 -16.44 18.24
N ALA A 50 4.46 -15.96 18.28
CA ALA A 50 5.53 -16.38 17.36
C ALA A 50 5.80 -17.90 17.40
N GLU A 51 5.46 -18.57 18.50
CA GLU A 51 5.59 -20.01 18.71
C GLU A 51 4.82 -20.86 17.69
N ASN A 52 3.75 -20.33 17.09
CA ASN A 52 2.95 -21.04 16.08
C ASN A 52 3.63 -21.10 14.69
N PHE A 53 4.76 -20.41 14.49
CA PHE A 53 5.48 -20.36 13.21
C PHE A 53 6.98 -20.60 13.40
N PRO A 54 7.43 -21.88 13.47
CA PRO A 54 8.81 -22.25 13.80
C PRO A 54 9.88 -21.80 12.80
N PHE A 55 9.50 -21.18 11.67
CA PHE A 55 10.40 -20.73 10.60
C PHE A 55 10.41 -19.22 10.38
N CYS A 56 9.66 -18.44 11.17
CA CYS A 56 9.55 -17.00 10.96
C CYS A 56 10.18 -16.22 12.12
N THR A 57 11.23 -15.46 11.82
CA THR A 57 11.75 -14.44 12.74
C THR A 57 10.74 -13.31 12.83
N VAL A 58 10.08 -13.16 13.98
CA VAL A 58 9.18 -12.01 14.23
C VAL A 58 10.03 -10.85 14.69
N GLN A 59 10.14 -9.81 13.87
CA GLN A 59 10.78 -8.55 14.27
C GLN A 59 9.82 -7.72 15.14
N PRO A 60 10.32 -6.86 16.06
CA PRO A 60 9.46 -6.10 16.99
C PRO A 60 8.45 -5.15 16.31
N ASN A 61 8.65 -4.86 15.02
CA ASN A 61 7.79 -4.05 14.16
C ASN A 61 6.93 -4.89 13.20
N GLU A 62 6.83 -6.20 13.39
CA GLU A 62 6.00 -7.10 12.59
C GLU A 62 4.88 -7.72 13.44
N ALA A 63 3.67 -7.80 12.90
CA ALA A 63 2.52 -8.44 13.54
C ALA A 63 1.79 -9.34 12.54
N ARG A 64 1.30 -10.49 12.99
CA ARG A 64 0.44 -11.38 12.20
C ARG A 64 -0.93 -11.48 12.84
N VAL A 65 -1.96 -11.06 12.11
CA VAL A 65 -3.34 -11.00 12.63
C VAL A 65 -4.22 -11.95 11.83
N ASN A 66 -5.01 -12.78 12.52
CA ASN A 66 -5.98 -13.66 11.87
C ASN A 66 -7.07 -12.86 11.17
N ILE A 67 -7.48 -13.32 9.99
CA ILE A 67 -8.56 -12.69 9.22
C ILE A 67 -9.89 -13.26 9.72
N PRO A 68 -10.80 -12.43 10.28
CA PRO A 68 -12.14 -12.89 10.64
C PRO A 68 -12.94 -13.20 9.38
N ASP A 69 -13.49 -14.41 9.29
CA ASP A 69 -14.28 -14.88 8.15
C ASP A 69 -15.42 -15.78 8.63
N GLU A 70 -16.66 -15.29 8.52
CA GLU A 70 -17.87 -16.02 8.91
C GLU A 70 -18.01 -17.37 8.21
N ARG A 71 -17.44 -17.52 7.00
CA ARG A 71 -17.47 -18.79 6.25
C ARG A 71 -16.54 -19.81 6.88
N PHE A 72 -15.37 -19.37 7.34
CA PHE A 72 -14.42 -20.23 8.06
C PHE A 72 -15.05 -20.68 9.38
N GLU A 73 -15.64 -19.74 10.13
CA GLU A 73 -16.32 -20.04 11.39
C GLU A 73 -17.46 -21.05 11.19
N TRP A 74 -18.28 -20.87 10.14
CA TRP A 74 -19.35 -21.80 9.81
C TRP A 74 -18.82 -23.21 9.48
N LEU A 75 -17.74 -23.32 8.70
CA LEU A 75 -17.10 -24.61 8.37
C LEU A 75 -16.56 -25.31 9.63
N CYS A 76 -15.90 -24.56 10.52
CA CYS A 76 -15.41 -25.08 11.79
C CYS A 76 -16.56 -25.58 12.68
N GLN A 77 -17.66 -24.83 12.78
CA GLN A 77 -18.85 -25.23 13.53
C GLN A 77 -19.52 -26.48 12.94
N PHE A 78 -19.59 -26.58 11.60
CA PHE A 78 -20.25 -27.69 10.92
C PHE A 78 -19.43 -28.99 11.01
N TYR A 79 -18.13 -28.93 10.70
CA TYR A 79 -17.28 -30.12 10.63
C TYR A 79 -16.61 -30.48 11.97
N LYS A 80 -16.49 -29.53 12.91
CA LYS A 80 -15.81 -29.68 14.20
C LYS A 80 -14.44 -30.36 14.08
N PRO A 81 -13.52 -29.81 13.26
CA PRO A 81 -12.24 -30.43 12.99
C PRO A 81 -11.34 -30.45 14.23
N LYS A 82 -10.33 -31.33 14.24
CA LYS A 82 -9.35 -31.41 15.34
C LYS A 82 -8.39 -30.20 15.36
N SER A 83 -8.26 -29.48 14.25
CA SER A 83 -7.39 -28.32 14.10
C SER A 83 -8.08 -27.29 13.21
N GLU A 84 -8.02 -26.03 13.64
CA GLU A 84 -8.59 -24.87 12.96
C GLU A 84 -7.45 -23.89 12.66
N VAL A 85 -7.20 -23.62 11.37
CA VAL A 85 -6.11 -22.74 10.93
C VAL A 85 -6.70 -21.64 10.05
N PRO A 86 -6.92 -20.42 10.59
CA PRO A 86 -7.41 -19.30 9.80
C PRO A 86 -6.30 -18.74 8.89
N ALA A 87 -6.72 -17.96 7.88
CA ALA A 87 -5.80 -17.12 7.13
C ALA A 87 -5.31 -15.96 8.00
N PHE A 88 -4.10 -15.45 7.73
CA PHE A 88 -3.53 -14.32 8.46
C PHE A 88 -3.05 -13.22 7.52
N LEU A 89 -2.98 -12.00 8.05
CA LEU A 89 -2.38 -10.83 7.41
C LEU A 89 -1.10 -10.45 8.16
N GLU A 90 0.01 -10.31 7.44
CA GLU A 90 1.28 -9.83 8.00
C GLU A 90 1.39 -8.31 7.83
N ILE A 91 1.55 -7.60 8.96
CA ILE A 91 1.50 -6.15 9.08
C ILE A 91 2.83 -5.64 9.63
N HIS A 92 3.41 -4.64 8.98
CA HIS A 92 4.70 -4.05 9.34
C HIS A 92 4.47 -2.60 9.78
N ASP A 93 4.93 -2.23 10.98
CA ASP A 93 5.00 -0.81 11.37
C ASP A 93 6.21 -0.17 10.70
N ILE A 94 5.96 0.90 9.96
CA ILE A 94 7.00 1.67 9.30
C ILE A 94 7.06 3.04 9.99
N ALA A 95 8.29 3.47 10.35
CA ALA A 95 8.54 4.68 11.12
C ALA A 95 7.85 5.95 10.54
N GLY A 96 7.71 7.05 11.28
CA GLY A 96 7.05 8.24 10.72
C GLY A 96 7.79 8.83 9.50
N LEU A 97 7.09 9.04 8.38
CA LEU A 97 7.62 9.81 7.25
C LEU A 97 7.71 11.29 7.65
N VAL A 98 8.88 11.90 7.50
CA VAL A 98 9.07 13.35 7.61
C VAL A 98 9.24 13.90 6.19
N LYS A 99 8.75 15.13 5.95
CA LYS A 99 8.90 15.83 4.67
C LYS A 99 10.37 15.90 4.26
N GLY A 100 10.68 15.70 2.98
CA GLY A 100 12.05 15.67 2.46
C GLY A 100 12.73 14.30 2.55
N ALA A 101 11.99 13.22 2.79
CA ALA A 101 12.54 11.87 2.84
C ALA A 101 13.20 11.46 1.52
N HIS A 102 12.74 12.02 0.39
CA HIS A 102 13.35 11.80 -0.92
C HIS A 102 14.73 12.45 -1.11
N GLU A 103 15.08 13.52 -0.40
CA GLU A 103 16.36 14.22 -0.60
C GLU A 103 17.56 13.49 0.03
N GLY A 104 17.34 12.34 0.67
CA GLY A 104 18.41 11.48 1.20
C GLY A 104 19.11 12.02 2.45
N GLN A 105 18.67 13.15 3.00
CA GLN A 105 19.16 13.65 4.29
C GLN A 105 18.46 12.93 5.45
N GLY A 106 19.12 11.93 6.05
CA GLY A 106 18.71 11.30 7.31
C GLY A 106 17.88 10.01 7.19
N LEU A 107 16.96 9.78 8.16
CA LEU A 107 16.15 8.57 8.36
C LEU A 107 15.17 8.24 7.21
N GLY A 108 14.93 9.17 6.28
CA GLY A 108 13.96 9.04 5.19
C GLY A 108 14.26 7.95 4.17
N ASN A 109 15.53 7.72 3.83
CA ASN A 109 15.92 6.66 2.88
C ASN A 109 15.71 5.25 3.46
N GLN A 110 15.91 5.07 4.77
CA GLN A 110 15.62 3.81 5.46
C GLN A 110 14.11 3.54 5.52
N PHE A 111 13.30 4.59 5.69
CA PHE A 111 11.85 4.47 5.66
C PHE A 111 11.33 3.95 4.30
N LEU A 112 11.83 4.51 3.19
CA LEU A 112 11.39 4.11 1.85
C LEU A 112 11.83 2.69 1.48
N SER A 113 12.98 2.23 1.97
CA SER A 113 13.41 0.84 1.78
C SER A 113 12.49 -0.15 2.50
N HIS A 114 11.98 0.21 3.68
CA HIS A 114 10.96 -0.58 4.38
C HIS A 114 9.62 -0.61 3.62
N ILE A 115 9.20 0.50 2.98
CA ILE A 115 8.00 0.47 2.11
C ILE A 115 8.23 -0.42 0.89
N ARG A 116 9.44 -0.44 0.30
CA ARG A 116 9.74 -1.35 -0.82
C ARG A 116 9.60 -2.84 -0.44
N ALA A 117 9.84 -3.19 0.83
CA ALA A 117 9.74 -4.55 1.32
C ALA A 117 8.30 -5.07 1.42
N VAL A 118 7.32 -4.19 1.68
CA VAL A 118 5.89 -4.55 1.75
C VAL A 118 5.21 -4.52 0.39
N ASP A 119 4.03 -5.12 0.29
CA ASP A 119 3.29 -5.27 -0.97
C ASP A 119 2.04 -4.38 -1.03
N GLY A 120 1.59 -3.85 0.11
CA GLY A 120 0.51 -2.88 0.22
C GLY A 120 0.75 -1.88 1.36
N ILE A 121 -0.09 -0.85 1.44
CA ILE A 121 0.07 0.24 2.42
C ILE A 121 -1.25 0.51 3.15
N PHE A 122 -1.22 0.50 4.48
CA PHE A 122 -2.20 1.17 5.32
C PHE A 122 -1.75 2.61 5.57
N HIS A 123 -2.40 3.57 4.92
CA HIS A 123 -2.08 4.97 5.10
C HIS A 123 -2.96 5.59 6.19
N VAL A 124 -2.38 5.82 7.36
CA VAL A 124 -3.06 6.43 8.51
C VAL A 124 -3.08 7.95 8.38
N LEU A 125 -4.26 8.54 8.54
CA LEU A 125 -4.49 9.99 8.47
C LEU A 125 -5.02 10.51 9.80
N ARG A 126 -4.55 11.68 10.22
CA ARG A 126 -5.06 12.37 11.41
C ARG A 126 -6.29 13.21 11.04
N ALA A 127 -7.45 12.83 11.57
CA ALA A 127 -8.70 13.58 11.44
C ALA A 127 -9.27 13.97 12.81
N PHE A 128 -8.39 14.22 13.79
CA PHE A 128 -8.76 14.72 15.11
C PHE A 128 -7.83 15.87 15.52
N GLU A 129 -8.37 16.79 16.30
CA GLU A 129 -7.61 17.84 16.96
C GLU A 129 -7.42 17.47 18.42
N ASP A 130 -6.20 17.67 18.89
CA ASP A 130 -5.84 17.47 20.29
C ASP A 130 -4.72 18.48 20.61
N PRO A 131 -4.93 19.41 21.57
CA PRO A 131 -3.94 20.42 21.94
C PRO A 131 -2.67 19.83 22.55
N GLU A 132 -2.70 18.59 23.05
CA GLU A 132 -1.53 17.91 23.62
C GLU A 132 -0.67 17.24 22.54
N ILE A 133 -1.19 17.08 21.32
CA ILE A 133 -0.52 16.36 20.23
C ILE A 133 -0.11 17.33 19.13
N ILE A 134 1.18 17.70 19.14
CA ILE A 134 1.80 18.61 18.17
C ILE A 134 1.85 17.94 16.78
N HIS A 135 1.37 18.66 15.77
CA HIS A 135 1.49 18.28 14.36
C HIS A 135 2.82 18.77 13.79
N VAL A 136 3.38 18.07 12.79
CA VAL A 136 4.68 18.46 12.18
C VAL A 136 4.65 19.87 11.58
N ASP A 137 3.49 20.27 11.04
CA ASP A 137 3.26 21.59 10.43
C ASP A 137 2.38 22.53 11.30
N ASP A 138 2.37 22.35 12.62
CA ASP A 138 1.63 23.15 13.62
C ASP A 138 0.10 23.24 13.43
N SER A 139 -0.45 22.62 12.39
CA SER A 139 -1.87 22.62 12.02
C SER A 139 -2.26 21.25 11.45
N VAL A 140 -3.45 20.77 11.81
CA VAL A 140 -3.97 19.49 11.33
C VAL A 140 -4.66 19.69 9.99
N ASP A 141 -4.11 19.11 8.93
CA ASP A 141 -4.67 19.14 7.59
C ASP A 141 -4.42 17.82 6.83
N PRO A 142 -5.33 16.84 6.95
CA PRO A 142 -5.10 15.52 6.37
C PRO A 142 -5.05 15.50 4.85
N VAL A 143 -5.55 16.53 4.15
CA VAL A 143 -5.44 16.61 2.68
C VAL A 143 -4.01 16.98 2.29
N ARG A 144 -3.42 17.94 3.00
CA ARG A 144 -1.99 18.28 2.84
C ARG A 144 -1.11 17.07 3.14
N ASP A 145 -1.38 16.37 4.23
CA ASP A 145 -0.60 15.18 4.65
C ASP A 145 -0.64 14.08 3.58
N LEU A 146 -1.80 13.89 2.95
CA LEU A 146 -1.99 12.97 1.82
C LEU A 146 -1.12 13.35 0.62
N GLU A 147 -1.13 14.63 0.25
CA GLU A 147 -0.36 15.15 -0.87
C GLU A 147 1.14 15.00 -0.64
N VAL A 148 1.62 15.36 0.56
CA VAL A 148 3.04 15.22 0.95
C VAL A 148 3.51 13.77 0.78
N ILE A 149 2.78 12.80 1.36
CA ILE A 149 3.20 11.39 1.28
C ILE A 149 3.10 10.89 -0.16
N THR A 150 2.04 11.22 -0.89
CA THR A 150 1.85 10.77 -2.27
C THR A 150 2.94 11.32 -3.20
N GLU A 151 3.31 12.60 -3.03
CA GLU A 151 4.37 13.25 -3.79
C GLU A 151 5.74 12.64 -3.47
N GLU A 152 6.08 12.43 -2.19
CA GLU A 152 7.34 11.81 -1.77
C GLU A 152 7.54 10.41 -2.36
N LEU A 153 6.49 9.57 -2.35
CA LEU A 153 6.54 8.24 -2.97
C LEU A 153 6.76 8.33 -4.49
N ARG A 154 6.12 9.30 -5.15
CA ARG A 154 6.22 9.53 -6.59
C ARG A 154 7.62 10.03 -6.98
N LEU A 155 8.17 11.00 -6.26
CA LEU A 155 9.51 11.55 -6.52
C LEU A 155 10.58 10.45 -6.43
N LYS A 156 10.44 9.55 -5.47
CA LYS A 156 11.34 8.39 -5.33
C LYS A 156 11.21 7.35 -6.42
N ASP A 157 10.01 7.15 -6.95
CA ASP A 157 9.83 6.32 -8.15
C ASP A 157 10.42 7.01 -9.39
N ILE A 158 10.30 8.35 -9.52
CA ILE A 158 10.91 9.10 -10.63
C ILE A 158 12.43 8.96 -10.62
N GLU A 159 13.07 9.18 -9.47
CA GLU A 159 14.52 9.02 -9.30
C GLU A 159 14.98 7.59 -9.65
N PHE A 160 14.23 6.58 -9.19
CA PHE A 160 14.51 5.18 -9.52
C PHE A 160 14.40 4.91 -11.03
N MET A 161 13.35 5.42 -11.67
CA MET A 161 13.13 5.24 -13.10
C MET A 161 14.17 6.00 -13.94
N GLU A 162 14.61 7.18 -13.52
CA GLU A 162 15.68 7.94 -14.17
C GLU A 162 16.99 7.14 -14.23
N GLY A 163 17.43 6.59 -13.10
CA GLY A 163 18.61 5.72 -13.08
C GLY A 163 18.42 4.47 -13.95
N LYS A 164 17.22 3.87 -13.93
CA LYS A 164 16.94 2.66 -14.71
C LYS A 164 16.96 2.91 -16.23
N VAL A 165 16.41 4.05 -16.67
CA VAL A 165 16.45 4.47 -18.08
C VAL A 165 17.89 4.67 -18.53
N GLU A 166 18.72 5.36 -17.74
CA GLU A 166 20.13 5.60 -18.06
C GLU A 166 20.93 4.27 -18.18
N ASP A 167 20.70 3.32 -17.29
CA ASP A 167 21.33 2.00 -17.32
C ASP A 167 20.93 1.18 -18.56
N LEU A 168 19.64 1.24 -18.93
CA LEU A 168 19.14 0.58 -20.15
C LEU A 168 19.72 1.21 -21.41
N GLU A 169 19.82 2.53 -21.48
CA GLU A 169 20.45 3.23 -22.61
C GLU A 169 21.92 2.84 -22.80
N LYS A 170 22.69 2.75 -21.70
CA LYS A 170 24.08 2.27 -21.72
C LYS A 170 24.17 0.83 -22.22
N SER A 171 23.22 -0.01 -21.82
CA SER A 171 23.17 -1.42 -22.21
C SER A 171 22.80 -1.59 -23.70
N MET A 172 21.86 -0.79 -24.19
CA MET A 172 21.45 -0.76 -25.60
C MET A 172 22.56 -0.28 -26.55
N LYS A 173 23.46 0.60 -26.09
CA LYS A 173 24.65 0.98 -26.88
C LYS A 173 25.62 -0.19 -27.11
N ARG A 174 25.61 -1.19 -26.23
CA ARG A 174 26.52 -2.35 -26.27
C ARG A 174 25.88 -3.61 -26.87
N SER A 175 24.56 -3.69 -26.90
CA SER A 175 23.79 -4.85 -27.34
C SER A 175 22.57 -4.42 -28.17
N ASN A 176 22.31 -5.08 -29.29
CA ASN A 176 21.13 -4.81 -30.14
C ASN A 176 19.95 -5.74 -29.81
N ASP A 177 19.76 -6.06 -28.53
CA ASP A 177 18.67 -6.92 -28.06
C ASP A 177 17.33 -6.20 -28.19
N LYS A 178 16.34 -6.89 -28.75
CA LYS A 178 14.96 -6.39 -28.88
C LYS A 178 14.27 -6.28 -27.53
N GLN A 179 14.62 -7.14 -26.56
CA GLN A 179 14.02 -7.11 -25.23
C GLN A 179 14.41 -5.84 -24.47
N LEU A 180 15.68 -5.42 -24.57
CA LEU A 180 16.15 -4.18 -23.96
C LEU A 180 15.43 -2.93 -24.50
N LYS A 181 15.10 -2.92 -25.80
CA LYS A 181 14.33 -1.83 -26.42
C LYS A 181 12.92 -1.76 -25.86
N LEU A 182 12.22 -2.90 -25.76
CA LEU A 182 10.88 -2.95 -25.19
C LEU A 182 10.85 -2.52 -23.72
N GLU A 183 11.85 -2.92 -22.94
CA GLU A 183 11.99 -2.49 -21.54
C GLU A 183 12.26 -0.98 -21.43
N HIS A 184 13.12 -0.43 -22.29
CA HIS A 184 13.42 1.01 -22.31
C HIS A 184 12.18 1.84 -22.68
N GLU A 185 11.46 1.48 -23.75
CA GLU A 185 10.20 2.14 -24.14
C GLU A 185 9.15 2.10 -23.01
N CYS A 186 9.04 0.97 -22.32
CA CYS A 186 8.17 0.83 -21.15
C CYS A 186 8.62 1.75 -20.00
N CYS A 187 9.92 1.82 -19.70
CA CYS A 187 10.47 2.69 -18.67
C CYS A 187 10.23 4.17 -18.95
N GLU A 188 10.38 4.62 -20.20
CA GLU A 188 10.08 6.00 -20.61
C GLU A 188 8.59 6.32 -20.42
N LYS A 189 7.70 5.41 -20.81
CA LYS A 189 6.25 5.55 -20.59
C LYS A 189 5.90 5.70 -19.11
N ILE A 190 6.50 4.88 -18.25
CA ILE A 190 6.30 4.92 -16.78
C ILE A 190 6.83 6.23 -16.21
N GLN A 191 8.02 6.66 -16.63
CA GLN A 191 8.63 7.90 -16.18
C GLN A 191 7.77 9.12 -16.56
N ALA A 192 7.26 9.17 -17.80
CA ALA A 192 6.36 10.22 -18.23
C ALA A 192 5.05 10.24 -17.44
N TRP A 193 4.49 9.07 -17.12
CA TRP A 193 3.29 8.95 -16.28
C TRP A 193 3.51 9.50 -14.87
N LEU A 194 4.63 9.14 -14.25
CA LEU A 194 5.01 9.65 -12.94
C LEU A 194 5.26 11.17 -12.96
N LYS A 195 5.98 11.69 -13.95
CA LYS A 195 6.24 13.14 -14.10
C LYS A 195 4.97 13.96 -14.34
N ALA A 196 3.92 13.34 -14.88
CA ALA A 196 2.59 13.94 -15.00
C ALA A 196 1.79 13.97 -13.68
N GLY A 197 2.39 13.58 -12.56
CA GLY A 197 1.72 13.58 -11.26
C GLY A 197 0.76 12.41 -11.05
N LYS A 198 0.90 11.30 -11.79
CA LYS A 198 0.01 10.13 -11.70
C LYS A 198 0.69 8.91 -11.11
N ASP A 199 -0.01 8.21 -10.24
CA ASP A 199 0.51 7.02 -9.55
C ASP A 199 0.51 5.82 -10.51
N VAL A 200 1.53 4.97 -10.45
CA VAL A 200 1.67 3.83 -11.37
C VAL A 200 0.49 2.88 -11.28
N ARG A 201 -0.08 2.66 -10.09
CA ARG A 201 -1.27 1.79 -9.90
C ARG A 201 -2.52 2.25 -10.67
N LEU A 202 -2.54 3.50 -11.14
CA LEU A 202 -3.67 4.12 -11.85
C LEU A 202 -3.52 4.07 -13.38
N GLY A 203 -2.36 3.64 -13.88
CA GLY A 203 -2.13 3.57 -15.31
C GLY A 203 -2.87 2.39 -15.96
N ASP A 204 -3.29 2.59 -17.20
CA ASP A 204 -3.74 1.49 -18.07
C ASP A 204 -2.51 0.89 -18.77
N TRP A 205 -2.02 -0.20 -18.20
CA TRP A 205 -0.80 -0.87 -18.61
C TRP A 205 -1.13 -2.11 -19.45
N SER A 206 -0.33 -2.35 -20.49
CA SER A 206 -0.43 -3.59 -21.26
C SER A 206 -0.03 -4.79 -20.38
N ALA A 207 -0.46 -6.00 -20.74
CA ALA A 207 -0.02 -7.20 -20.01
C ALA A 207 1.52 -7.37 -20.01
N ALA A 208 2.19 -6.95 -21.09
CA ALA A 208 3.65 -6.95 -21.17
C ALA A 208 4.27 -5.87 -20.26
N ASP A 209 3.68 -4.67 -20.22
CA ASP A 209 4.13 -3.58 -19.35
C ASP A 209 4.06 -4.00 -17.88
N ILE A 210 2.98 -4.69 -17.48
CA ILE A 210 2.77 -5.14 -16.09
C ILE A 210 3.84 -6.14 -15.66
N VAL A 211 4.24 -7.06 -16.54
CA VAL A 211 5.31 -8.02 -16.24
C VAL A 211 6.62 -7.28 -15.96
N ILE A 212 6.95 -6.25 -16.74
CA ILE A 212 8.14 -5.42 -16.54
C ILE A 212 8.01 -4.59 -15.24
N LEU A 213 6.88 -3.93 -15.03
CA LEU A 213 6.58 -3.14 -13.84
C LEU A 213 6.73 -3.94 -12.54
N ASN A 214 6.27 -5.19 -12.54
CA ASN A 214 6.37 -6.08 -11.39
C ASN A 214 7.82 -6.41 -11.02
N THR A 215 8.80 -6.24 -11.92
CA THR A 215 10.23 -6.41 -11.59
C THR A 215 10.76 -5.24 -10.75
N PHE A 216 10.19 -4.03 -10.90
CA PHE A 216 10.69 -2.82 -10.26
C PHE A 216 10.17 -2.60 -8.85
N GLN A 217 8.99 -3.16 -8.54
CA GLN A 217 8.35 -3.04 -7.22
C GLN A 217 8.24 -1.56 -6.77
N LEU A 218 7.80 -0.70 -7.69
CA LEU A 218 7.63 0.74 -7.48
C LEU A 218 6.70 1.03 -6.29
N LEU A 219 6.93 2.15 -5.61
CA LEU A 219 6.20 2.54 -4.41
C LEU A 219 4.75 2.90 -4.73
N SER A 220 4.55 3.70 -5.78
CA SER A 220 3.24 4.16 -6.27
C SER A 220 2.44 3.08 -7.02
N ALA A 221 3.03 1.89 -7.23
CA ALA A 221 2.35 0.71 -7.76
C ALA A 221 1.58 -0.07 -6.69
N LYS A 222 1.98 0.05 -5.41
CA LYS A 222 1.37 -0.72 -4.30
C LYS A 222 -0.07 -0.26 -4.05
N PRO A 223 -1.03 -1.14 -3.74
CA PRO A 223 -2.36 -0.73 -3.28
C PRO A 223 -2.28 0.01 -1.93
N ILE A 224 -3.12 1.04 -1.75
CA ILE A 224 -3.28 1.79 -0.49
C ILE A 224 -4.69 1.60 0.05
N VAL A 225 -4.79 1.37 1.36
CA VAL A 225 -6.01 1.55 2.14
C VAL A 225 -5.80 2.72 3.10
N TYR A 226 -6.63 3.75 2.97
CA TYR A 226 -6.61 4.92 3.83
C TYR A 226 -7.39 4.65 5.12
N LEU A 227 -6.72 4.82 6.27
CA LEU A 227 -7.28 4.67 7.60
C LEU A 227 -7.43 6.06 8.22
N VAL A 228 -8.65 6.60 8.21
CA VAL A 228 -8.93 7.93 8.76
C VAL A 228 -9.12 7.83 10.26
N ASN A 229 -8.12 8.21 11.05
CA ASN A 229 -8.14 8.18 12.50
C ASN A 229 -8.88 9.41 13.06
N MET A 230 -9.91 9.20 13.86
CA MET A 230 -10.73 10.26 14.46
C MET A 230 -11.14 9.92 15.89
N ASN A 231 -11.59 10.93 16.63
CA ASN A 231 -12.10 10.77 17.98
C ASN A 231 -13.34 9.87 18.03
N GLU A 232 -13.54 9.19 19.17
CA GLU A 232 -14.65 8.27 19.37
C GLU A 232 -16.02 8.89 19.06
N LYS A 233 -16.25 10.13 19.53
CA LYS A 233 -17.50 10.87 19.32
C LYS A 233 -17.81 11.05 17.83
N ASP A 234 -16.80 11.34 17.02
CA ASP A 234 -16.96 11.57 15.57
C ASP A 234 -17.21 10.25 14.83
N TYR A 235 -16.51 9.19 15.23
CA TYR A 235 -16.70 7.85 14.68
C TYR A 235 -18.11 7.32 14.96
N GLN A 236 -18.58 7.40 16.22
CA GLN A 236 -19.92 6.95 16.61
C GLN A 236 -21.02 7.74 15.87
N ARG A 237 -20.85 9.06 15.73
CA ARG A 237 -21.81 9.92 15.03
C ARG A 237 -21.69 9.86 13.51
N LYS A 238 -20.69 9.14 12.98
CA LYS A 238 -20.35 9.03 11.56
C LYS A 238 -20.22 10.40 10.88
N LYS A 239 -19.65 11.38 11.60
CA LYS A 239 -19.47 12.76 11.13
C LYS A 239 -18.14 13.29 11.64
N ASN A 240 -17.36 13.87 10.74
CA ASN A 240 -16.09 14.51 11.06
C ASN A 240 -15.86 15.67 10.09
N LYS A 241 -15.23 16.75 10.55
CA LYS A 241 -15.04 17.97 9.77
C LYS A 241 -14.04 17.82 8.60
N PHE A 242 -13.11 16.87 8.70
CA PHE A 242 -12.09 16.62 7.68
C PHE A 242 -12.55 15.58 6.64
N LEU A 243 -13.45 14.67 7.02
CA LEU A 243 -13.87 13.56 6.17
C LEU A 243 -14.42 13.98 4.79
N PRO A 244 -15.25 15.04 4.66
CA PRO A 244 -15.69 15.51 3.34
C PRO A 244 -14.54 15.98 2.45
N LYS A 245 -13.52 16.62 3.03
CA LYS A 245 -12.34 17.10 2.29
C LYS A 245 -11.47 15.94 1.82
N ILE A 246 -11.22 14.96 2.70
CA ILE A 246 -10.49 13.72 2.36
C ILE A 246 -11.21 12.96 1.24
N HIS A 247 -12.54 12.85 1.36
CA HIS A 247 -13.35 12.20 0.34
C HIS A 247 -13.29 12.92 -1.01
N ALA A 248 -13.44 14.26 -1.01
CA ALA A 248 -13.36 15.06 -2.23
C ALA A 248 -11.99 14.91 -2.91
N TRP A 249 -10.91 14.94 -2.13
CA TRP A 249 -9.56 14.69 -2.63
C TRP A 249 -9.43 13.29 -3.23
N TYR A 250 -9.94 12.26 -2.55
CA TYR A 250 -9.89 10.88 -3.07
C TYR A 250 -10.63 10.74 -4.40
N VAL A 251 -11.86 11.26 -4.49
CA VAL A 251 -12.65 11.20 -5.74
C VAL A 251 -11.97 11.93 -6.88
N TYR A 252 -11.36 13.09 -6.60
CA TYR A 252 -10.63 13.86 -7.60
C TYR A 252 -9.35 13.15 -8.08
N SER A 253 -8.59 12.58 -7.14
CA SER A 253 -7.34 11.87 -7.43
C SER A 253 -7.54 10.50 -8.08
N PHE A 254 -8.69 9.86 -7.84
CA PHE A 254 -8.98 8.49 -8.26
C PHE A 254 -10.37 8.35 -8.94
N PRO A 255 -10.64 9.08 -10.03
CA PRO A 255 -11.98 9.16 -10.64
C PRO A 255 -12.47 7.82 -11.24
N GLN A 256 -11.55 6.90 -11.50
CA GLN A 256 -11.80 5.60 -12.10
C GLN A 256 -12.13 4.48 -11.09
N PHE A 257 -11.99 4.76 -9.78
CA PHE A 257 -12.39 3.82 -8.73
C PHE A 257 -13.74 4.22 -8.14
N ASP A 258 -14.82 3.66 -8.70
CA ASP A 258 -16.20 3.87 -8.20
C ASP A 258 -16.43 3.24 -6.81
N CYS A 259 -15.55 2.32 -6.37
CA CYS A 259 -15.72 1.56 -5.14
C CYS A 259 -14.97 2.17 -3.95
N LEU A 260 -15.52 3.29 -3.45
CA LEU A 260 -15.00 4.03 -2.29
C LEU A 260 -14.93 3.19 -1.00
N LYS A 261 -15.78 2.16 -0.89
CA LYS A 261 -15.87 1.25 0.27
C LYS A 261 -14.63 0.38 0.49
N LEU A 262 -13.83 0.13 -0.55
CA LEU A 262 -12.68 -0.77 -0.47
C LEU A 262 -11.39 -0.06 -0.04
N HIS A 263 -11.24 1.23 -0.38
CA HIS A 263 -9.98 1.95 -0.23
C HIS A 263 -10.00 2.99 0.90
N LEU A 264 -11.16 3.54 1.27
CA LEU A 264 -11.29 4.47 2.39
C LEU A 264 -12.00 3.77 3.55
N ARG A 265 -11.26 3.46 4.63
CA ARG A 265 -11.84 2.90 5.85
C ARG A 265 -11.77 3.92 6.99
N LEU A 266 -12.91 4.08 7.66
CA LEU A 266 -12.99 4.80 8.91
C LEU A 266 -12.40 3.91 10.01
N CYS A 267 -11.46 4.44 10.77
CA CYS A 267 -10.88 3.72 11.90
C CYS A 267 -10.90 4.60 13.14
N MET A 268 -11.28 4.01 14.27
CA MET A 268 -11.07 4.62 15.57
C MET A 268 -9.78 4.04 16.13
N LEU A 269 -8.74 4.86 16.25
CA LEU A 269 -7.45 4.46 16.81
C LEU A 269 -7.04 5.35 18.00
N VAL A 270 -7.90 6.30 18.38
CA VAL A 270 -7.71 7.08 19.60
C VAL A 270 -7.88 6.14 20.78
N PRO A 271 -6.87 6.00 21.65
CA PRO A 271 -7.06 5.30 22.89
C PRO A 271 -8.05 6.11 23.72
N VAL A 272 -9.15 5.49 24.15
CA VAL A 272 -9.82 5.91 25.39
C VAL A 272 -8.71 5.92 26.44
N PRO A 273 -8.51 7.01 27.20
CA PRO A 273 -7.50 7.02 28.26
C PRO A 273 -7.71 5.81 29.18
N LEU A 274 -6.60 5.21 29.59
CA LEU A 274 -6.52 4.08 30.53
C LEU A 274 -7.47 4.23 31.71
#